data_AF-A0A1H3JEY4-F1
#
_entry.id   AF-A0A1H3JEY4-F1
#
_cell.length_a   1.000
_cell.length_b   1.000
_cell.length_c   1.000
_cell.angle_alpha   90.00
_cell.angle_beta   90.00
_cell.angle_gamma   90.00
#
_symmetry.space_group_name_H-M   'P 1'
#
loop_
_entity.id
_entity.type
_entity.pdbx_description
1 polymer ?
#
loop_
_entity_poly.entity_id
_entity_poly.type
_entity_poly.pdbx_seq_one_letter_code
_entity_poly.pdbx_strand_id
1 'polypeptide(L)'
;MMSKIMIRINRLGAMFLASVTLFLGAVGVAQGLEKEETSKTNIVQYRGENCIELKDFNKWSVGVFRSGNYCVAQDLYQTLPMFRLPHQAVPMGALISIDSGNVTIDLMRHSLSAKIPYGKGVWLYDGRLLSNDGGRIAPYRAIRIGNGSITTSKQASVFMVHAGNEKNVRFYHKMLGVDVRSSAGKLADYDGDISQYRSTEYVLENLTLEADGTVIIMQGKSNVIRNCKIIGGNGAVNLYGPNLVFENNEIILRAKDQKEAGDEPPVALYLEDAADSVVRNNRIVIEGRATGSEAIVLKNSRNVTLEGNTITGAEEAYKLLDDRSSVRAAVNIMR
;
A
#
# COMPACT_ATOMS: atom_id res chain seq x y z
N MET A 1 50.77 26.52 25.54
CA MET A 1 50.34 27.93 25.44
C MET A 1 48.83 27.95 25.61
N MET A 2 48.34 28.59 26.69
CA MET A 2 46.98 29.04 27.04
C MET A 2 45.77 28.12 26.71
N SER A 3 45.00 27.53 27.64
CA SER A 3 44.35 27.96 28.90
C SER A 3 42.99 28.67 28.74
N LYS A 4 41.94 28.01 29.28
CA LYS A 4 40.67 28.52 29.87
C LYS A 4 39.71 29.24 28.89
N ILE A 5 38.38 29.17 29.03
CA ILE A 5 37.59 29.65 30.18
C ILE A 5 36.24 28.91 30.27
N MET A 6 35.95 28.48 31.49
CA MET A 6 34.67 28.04 32.05
C MET A 6 34.09 29.23 32.83
N ILE A 7 32.81 29.57 32.66
CA ILE A 7 32.07 30.45 33.58
C ILE A 7 30.78 29.76 34.01
N ARG A 8 30.75 29.40 35.29
CA ARG A 8 29.59 29.12 36.16
C ARG A 8 28.93 30.45 36.58
N ILE A 9 27.80 30.33 37.31
CA ILE A 9 27.20 31.23 38.34
C ILE A 9 25.81 31.74 37.88
N ASN A 10 24.71 31.70 38.64
CA ASN A 10 24.41 31.24 40.00
C ASN A 10 22.89 31.03 40.21
N ARG A 11 22.56 30.27 41.26
CA ARG A 11 21.27 30.19 41.94
C ARG A 11 20.96 31.48 42.75
N LEU A 12 19.67 31.82 42.82
CA LEU A 12 18.93 32.48 43.94
C LEU A 12 17.44 32.13 43.68
N GLY A 13 16.57 31.76 44.61
CA GLY A 13 16.55 31.87 46.06
C GLY A 13 15.24 32.53 46.51
N ALA A 14 14.48 31.85 47.39
CA ALA A 14 13.31 32.29 48.19
C ALA A 14 11.94 32.41 47.48
N MET A 15 10.91 31.63 47.84
CA MET A 15 10.05 31.63 49.06
C MET A 15 9.18 32.90 49.22
N PHE A 16 7.86 32.74 49.09
CA PHE A 16 6.88 33.43 49.95
C PHE A 16 5.58 32.61 50.05
N LEU A 17 5.19 32.33 51.31
CA LEU A 17 3.89 31.84 51.77
C LEU A 17 2.85 32.97 51.71
N ALA A 18 1.57 32.63 51.49
CA ALA A 18 0.47 32.97 52.43
C ALA A 18 -0.93 32.49 51.95
N SER A 19 -1.62 31.83 52.89
CA SER A 19 -3.07 31.66 53.18
C SER A 19 -4.13 31.94 52.10
N VAL A 20 -5.00 30.97 51.75
CA VAL A 20 -6.22 30.52 52.46
C VAL A 20 -7.27 31.64 52.65
N THR A 21 -8.43 31.51 52.01
CA THR A 21 -9.78 31.51 52.65
C THR A 21 -10.85 31.00 51.67
N LEU A 22 -11.65 30.05 52.15
CA LEU A 22 -12.87 29.47 51.57
C LEU A 22 -14.00 30.51 51.43
N PHE A 23 -14.85 30.39 50.40
CA PHE A 23 -16.29 30.66 50.57
C PHE A 23 -17.13 29.77 49.65
N LEU A 24 -18.18 29.19 50.25
CA LEU A 24 -19.15 28.29 49.65
C LEU A 24 -20.11 29.02 48.69
N GLY A 25 -20.58 28.26 47.68
CA GLY A 25 -22.01 28.19 47.36
C GLY A 25 -22.47 28.83 46.06
N ALA A 26 -22.74 28.01 45.04
CA ALA A 26 -24.00 28.05 44.29
C ALA A 26 -24.09 26.83 43.35
N VAL A 27 -25.16 26.06 43.55
CA VAL A 27 -25.62 25.01 42.64
C VAL A 27 -26.04 25.66 41.32
N GLY A 28 -25.44 25.21 40.21
CA GLY A 28 -25.82 25.62 38.87
C GLY A 28 -25.61 24.44 37.92
N VAL A 29 -26.68 23.68 37.70
CA VAL A 29 -26.76 22.65 36.66
C VAL A 29 -26.62 23.36 35.31
N ALA A 30 -25.48 23.17 34.65
CA ALA A 30 -25.30 23.51 33.25
C ALA A 30 -24.69 22.31 32.54
N GLN A 31 -25.57 21.50 31.95
CA GLN A 31 -25.23 20.59 30.87
C GLN A 31 -24.62 21.43 29.75
N GLY A 32 -23.33 21.25 29.51
CA GLY A 32 -22.54 22.06 28.58
C GLY A 32 -21.67 21.18 27.72
N LEU A 33 -22.29 20.52 26.75
CA LEU A 33 -21.77 20.18 25.43
C LEU A 33 -20.28 19.77 25.39
N GLU A 34 -20.02 18.47 25.63
CA GLU A 34 -18.91 17.79 24.98
C GLU A 34 -19.09 17.95 23.47
N LYS A 35 -18.26 18.80 22.88
CA LYS A 35 -18.16 18.94 21.43
C LYS A 35 -17.35 17.75 20.93
N GLU A 36 -18.05 16.64 20.74
CA GLU A 36 -17.58 15.50 19.97
C GLU A 36 -17.31 16.01 18.55
N GLU A 37 -16.03 16.27 18.25
CA GLU A 37 -15.58 16.66 16.91
C GLU A 37 -15.61 15.43 16.02
N THR A 38 -16.82 15.02 15.64
CA THR A 38 -17.04 14.07 14.55
C THR A 38 -16.44 14.68 13.29
N SER A 39 -15.28 14.16 12.89
CA SER A 39 -14.69 14.31 11.57
C SER A 39 -15.79 14.15 10.52
N LYS A 40 -16.22 15.26 9.92
CA LYS A 40 -17.23 15.28 8.86
C LYS A 40 -16.68 14.47 7.70
N THR A 41 -17.17 13.24 7.58
CA THR A 41 -16.93 12.36 6.45
C THR A 41 -17.59 13.03 5.23
N ASN A 42 -16.79 13.76 4.45
CA ASN A 42 -17.25 14.48 3.27
C ASN A 42 -17.59 13.48 2.16
N ILE A 43 -18.81 12.95 2.17
CA ILE A 43 -19.41 12.33 0.99
C ILE A 43 -20.42 13.33 0.45
N VAL A 44 -20.01 14.13 -0.54
CA VAL A 44 -20.94 14.97 -1.31
C VAL A 44 -21.46 14.15 -2.48
N GLN A 45 -22.58 13.50 -2.25
CA GLN A 45 -23.38 12.78 -3.25
C GLN A 45 -24.10 13.81 -4.16
N TYR A 46 -24.10 13.65 -5.49
CA TYR A 46 -25.28 13.84 -6.39
C TYR A 46 -24.96 13.66 -7.90
N ARG A 47 -25.74 12.76 -8.53
CA ARG A 47 -26.13 12.53 -9.94
C ARG A 47 -25.22 12.99 -11.10
N GLY A 48 -24.40 12.04 -11.58
CA GLY A 48 -24.33 11.65 -13.00
C GLY A 48 -24.77 10.18 -13.10
N GLU A 49 -25.57 9.81 -14.10
CA GLU A 49 -26.54 8.70 -14.04
C GLU A 49 -26.03 7.26 -13.74
N ASN A 50 -24.75 6.99 -13.47
CA ASN A 50 -24.25 5.61 -13.22
C ASN A 50 -23.16 5.43 -12.14
N CYS A 51 -22.75 6.47 -11.40
CA CYS A 51 -21.75 6.32 -10.32
C CYS A 51 -21.84 7.38 -9.20
N ILE A 52 -21.32 7.03 -8.03
CA ILE A 52 -21.19 7.88 -6.85
C ILE A 52 -19.90 8.69 -6.97
N GLU A 53 -19.99 10.02 -6.98
CA GLU A 53 -18.81 10.89 -7.06
C GLU A 53 -17.94 10.78 -5.80
N LEU A 54 -16.64 10.59 -6.03
CA LEU A 54 -15.59 10.69 -5.02
C LEU A 54 -14.88 12.04 -5.18
N LYS A 55 -15.11 12.93 -4.22
CA LYS A 55 -14.45 14.23 -4.10
C LYS A 55 -14.29 14.61 -2.64
N ASP A 56 -13.23 15.34 -2.35
CA ASP A 56 -12.97 15.92 -1.04
C ASP A 56 -12.72 17.41 -1.19
N PHE A 57 -13.30 18.24 -0.31
CA PHE A 57 -13.16 19.69 -0.41
C PHE A 57 -11.69 20.13 -0.36
N ASN A 58 -10.88 19.43 0.43
CA ASN A 58 -9.45 19.69 0.54
C ASN A 58 -8.61 18.95 -0.50
N LYS A 59 -9.24 18.09 -1.32
CA LYS A 59 -8.62 17.25 -2.35
C LYS A 59 -7.59 16.26 -1.79
N TRP A 60 -7.77 15.80 -0.56
CA TRP A 60 -6.73 15.04 0.15
C TRP A 60 -6.97 13.54 0.22
N SER A 61 -8.20 13.13 0.46
CA SER A 61 -8.52 11.72 0.67
C SER A 61 -10.02 11.49 0.59
N VAL A 62 -10.42 10.34 0.08
CA VAL A 62 -11.82 9.88 0.05
C VAL A 62 -11.92 8.47 0.62
N GLY A 63 -13.08 8.14 1.20
CA GLY A 63 -13.37 6.82 1.75
C GLY A 63 -14.55 6.15 1.06
N VAL A 64 -14.44 4.85 0.80
CA VAL A 64 -15.48 4.00 0.21
C VAL A 64 -15.92 2.96 1.24
N PHE A 65 -17.08 3.17 1.84
CA PHE A 65 -17.59 2.35 2.96
C PHE A 65 -18.82 1.50 2.58
N ARG A 66 -19.25 1.56 1.31
CA ARG A 66 -20.40 0.82 0.80
C ARG A 66 -20.06 0.24 -0.57
N SER A 67 -20.74 -0.84 -0.92
CA SER A 67 -20.71 -1.39 -2.29
C SER A 67 -21.29 -0.38 -3.27
N GLY A 68 -20.78 -0.38 -4.50
CA GLY A 68 -21.29 0.49 -5.55
C GLY A 68 -20.25 0.82 -6.62
N ASN A 69 -20.70 1.60 -7.60
CA ASN A 69 -19.86 2.18 -8.63
C ASN A 69 -19.53 3.62 -8.25
N TYR A 70 -18.25 3.96 -8.32
CA TYR A 70 -17.71 5.24 -7.89
C TYR A 70 -16.91 5.86 -9.04
N CYS A 71 -16.98 7.18 -9.14
CA CYS A 71 -16.23 7.96 -10.11
C CYS A 71 -15.45 9.04 -9.37
N VAL A 72 -14.13 9.09 -9.57
CA VAL A 72 -13.33 10.20 -9.08
C VAL A 72 -13.66 11.44 -9.90
N ALA A 73 -14.11 12.51 -9.24
CA ALA A 73 -14.56 13.74 -9.92
C ALA A 73 -13.48 14.83 -9.99
N GLN A 74 -12.31 14.58 -9.40
CA GLN A 74 -11.19 15.53 -9.33
C GLN A 74 -9.89 14.82 -8.98
N ASP A 75 -8.76 15.44 -9.29
CA ASP A 75 -7.46 14.98 -8.81
C ASP A 75 -7.38 15.08 -7.29
N LEU A 76 -6.74 14.09 -6.66
CA LEU A 76 -6.44 14.09 -5.22
C LEU A 76 -4.93 14.22 -5.03
N TYR A 77 -4.52 15.10 -4.13
CA TYR A 77 -3.10 15.33 -3.86
C TYR A 77 -2.80 15.48 -2.37
N GLN A 78 -1.67 14.89 -1.97
CA GLN A 78 -1.07 15.06 -0.66
C GLN A 78 0.37 15.52 -0.85
N THR A 79 0.68 16.72 -0.38
CA THR A 79 2.04 17.29 -0.40
C THR A 79 2.42 17.77 1.01
N LEU A 80 3.72 17.82 1.31
CA LEU A 80 4.20 18.53 2.49
C LEU A 80 4.08 20.03 2.15
N PRO A 81 3.22 20.80 2.82
CA PRO A 81 3.21 22.24 2.61
C PRO A 81 4.53 22.83 3.13
N MET A 82 5.04 23.82 2.40
CA MET A 82 6.30 24.50 2.70
C MET A 82 6.22 25.35 3.98
N PHE A 83 5.02 25.76 4.38
CA PHE A 83 4.73 26.53 5.59
C PHE A 83 3.48 25.97 6.27
N ARG A 84 3.58 25.54 7.53
CA ARG A 84 2.42 25.11 8.33
C ARG A 84 2.24 25.99 9.54
N LEU A 85 0.98 26.31 9.82
CA LEU A 85 0.59 26.72 11.16
C LEU A 85 0.46 25.45 12.04
N PRO A 86 0.83 25.51 13.34
CA PRO A 86 0.84 24.35 14.24
C PRO A 86 -0.47 23.56 14.39
N HIS A 87 -1.59 24.12 13.92
CA HIS A 87 -2.94 23.57 14.08
C HIS A 87 -3.55 23.02 12.78
N GLN A 88 -2.82 23.03 11.66
CA GLN A 88 -3.34 22.47 10.42
C GLN A 88 -3.23 20.94 10.42
N ALA A 89 -4.38 20.27 10.40
CA ALA A 89 -4.47 18.82 10.29
C ALA A 89 -3.77 18.31 9.03
N VAL A 90 -3.04 17.20 9.17
CA VAL A 90 -2.35 16.53 8.06
C VAL A 90 -3.13 15.27 7.73
N PRO A 91 -3.67 15.13 6.51
CA PRO A 91 -4.21 13.85 6.08
C PRO A 91 -3.04 12.85 6.00
N MET A 92 -3.00 11.92 6.94
CA MET A 92 -2.05 10.79 6.94
C MET A 92 -2.68 9.52 6.33
N GLY A 93 -3.94 9.61 5.90
CA GLY A 93 -4.67 8.52 5.25
C GLY A 93 -4.28 8.33 3.78
N ALA A 94 -4.76 7.25 3.18
CA ALA A 94 -4.61 7.03 1.75
C ALA A 94 -5.46 8.03 0.95
N LEU A 95 -5.08 8.31 -0.30
CA LEU A 95 -5.89 9.11 -1.23
C LEU A 95 -7.26 8.47 -1.44
N ILE A 96 -7.31 7.13 -1.53
CA ILE A 96 -8.56 6.36 -1.50
C ILE A 96 -8.42 5.23 -0.48
N SER A 97 -9.34 5.20 0.49
CA SER A 97 -9.48 4.08 1.42
C SER A 97 -10.74 3.28 1.13
N ILE A 98 -10.64 1.96 1.01
CA ILE A 98 -11.77 1.07 0.70
C ILE A 98 -12.02 0.15 1.89
N ASP A 99 -13.24 0.21 2.42
CA ASP A 99 -13.72 -0.59 3.55
C ASP A 99 -15.09 -1.21 3.19
N SER A 100 -15.17 -1.81 2.00
CA SER A 100 -16.35 -2.51 1.50
C SER A 100 -16.02 -3.46 0.34
N GLY A 101 -16.86 -4.47 0.13
CA GLY A 101 -16.83 -5.37 -1.04
C GLY A 101 -17.69 -4.85 -2.19
N ASN A 102 -17.57 -5.43 -3.38
CA ASN A 102 -18.34 -5.11 -4.59
C ASN A 102 -18.26 -3.62 -4.95
N VAL A 103 -17.04 -3.14 -5.14
CA VAL A 103 -16.73 -1.74 -5.39
C VAL A 103 -16.07 -1.62 -6.75
N THR A 104 -16.59 -0.76 -7.62
CA THR A 104 -15.90 -0.33 -8.84
C THR A 104 -15.54 1.13 -8.69
N ILE A 105 -14.28 1.49 -8.87
CA ILE A 105 -13.80 2.88 -8.88
C ILE A 105 -13.22 3.17 -10.25
N ASP A 106 -13.88 4.05 -10.99
CA ASP A 106 -13.34 4.66 -12.20
C ASP A 106 -12.63 5.96 -11.81
N LEU A 107 -11.34 6.07 -12.12
CA LEU A 107 -10.59 7.30 -11.88
C LEU A 107 -10.91 8.39 -12.91
N MET A 108 -11.64 8.08 -13.99
CA MET A 108 -12.07 9.01 -15.03
C MET A 108 -10.92 9.86 -15.60
N ARG A 109 -9.74 9.25 -15.73
CA ARG A 109 -8.46 9.85 -16.15
C ARG A 109 -7.88 10.87 -15.16
N HIS A 110 -8.43 10.97 -13.96
CA HIS A 110 -7.85 11.78 -12.89
C HIS A 110 -6.58 11.16 -12.32
N SER A 111 -5.79 12.01 -11.67
CA SER A 111 -4.55 11.66 -11.03
C SER A 111 -4.64 11.73 -9.51
N LEU A 112 -4.12 10.69 -8.85
CA LEU A 112 -3.97 10.61 -7.41
C LEU A 112 -2.47 10.73 -7.09
N SER A 113 -2.04 11.78 -6.38
CA SER A 113 -0.62 12.05 -6.11
C SER A 113 -0.31 12.25 -4.63
N ALA A 114 0.41 11.33 -4.00
CA ALA A 114 0.88 11.47 -2.62
C ALA A 114 2.41 11.60 -2.56
N LYS A 115 2.90 12.84 -2.50
CA LYS A 115 4.34 13.19 -2.48
C LYS A 115 4.91 13.34 -1.08
N ILE A 116 4.27 12.74 -0.07
CA ILE A 116 4.73 12.75 1.33
C ILE A 116 5.27 11.36 1.72
N PRO A 117 6.27 11.24 2.62
CA PRO A 117 6.91 9.96 2.93
C PRO A 117 5.99 8.81 3.37
N TYR A 118 4.83 9.13 3.95
CA TYR A 118 3.84 8.15 4.42
C TYR A 118 2.55 8.12 3.57
N GLY A 119 2.53 8.88 2.47
CA GLY A 119 1.36 9.06 1.63
C GLY A 119 1.09 7.80 0.81
N LYS A 120 -0.14 7.31 0.87
CA LYS A 120 -0.58 6.07 0.21
C LYS A 120 -1.57 6.42 -0.91
N GLY A 121 -1.53 5.69 -2.01
CA GLY A 121 -2.47 5.88 -3.11
C GLY A 121 -3.84 5.27 -2.78
N VAL A 122 -4.03 4.01 -3.16
CA VAL A 122 -5.18 3.19 -2.80
C VAL A 122 -4.83 2.27 -1.65
N TRP A 123 -5.70 2.22 -0.64
CA TRP A 123 -5.55 1.36 0.50
C TRP A 123 -6.80 0.51 0.76
N LEU A 124 -6.60 -0.80 0.72
CA LEU A 124 -7.53 -1.81 1.22
C LEU A 124 -6.73 -2.76 2.11
N TYR A 125 -7.04 -2.75 3.40
CA TYR A 125 -6.54 -3.75 4.33
C TYR A 125 -7.71 -4.39 5.03
N ASP A 126 -7.96 -5.63 4.66
CA ASP A 126 -8.95 -6.46 5.32
C ASP A 126 -8.23 -7.45 6.23
N GLY A 127 -7.91 -6.96 7.42
CA GLY A 127 -7.21 -7.71 8.45
C GLY A 127 -7.79 -7.42 9.81
N ARG A 128 -9.13 -7.40 9.93
CA ARG A 128 -9.81 -7.45 11.22
C ARG A 128 -9.45 -8.79 11.87
N LEU A 129 -8.30 -8.78 12.55
CA LEU A 129 -7.84 -9.81 13.47
C LEU A 129 -8.97 -10.03 14.46
N LEU A 130 -9.70 -11.13 14.30
CA LEU A 130 -10.56 -11.71 15.31
C LEU A 130 -11.59 -10.70 15.87
N SER A 131 -12.82 -10.73 15.32
CA SER A 131 -13.93 -10.54 16.24
C SER A 131 -13.75 -11.56 17.37
N ASN A 132 -13.92 -11.14 18.63
CA ASN A 132 -13.79 -12.02 19.81
C ASN A 132 -14.69 -13.27 19.72
N ASP A 133 -15.60 -13.31 18.75
CA ASP A 133 -16.56 -14.38 18.49
C ASP A 133 -16.05 -15.48 17.56
N GLY A 134 -14.77 -15.46 17.13
CA GLY A 134 -14.19 -16.50 16.27
C GLY A 134 -14.78 -16.54 14.85
N GLY A 135 -15.57 -15.53 14.47
CA GLY A 135 -16.18 -15.40 13.16
C GLY A 135 -15.12 -15.08 12.10
N ARG A 136 -14.93 -16.00 11.14
CA ARG A 136 -14.18 -15.74 9.91
C ARG A 136 -14.86 -14.61 9.14
N ILE A 137 -14.23 -13.44 9.10
CA ILE A 137 -14.70 -12.31 8.29
C ILE A 137 -14.46 -12.67 6.81
N ALA A 138 -15.52 -12.61 6.01
CA ALA A 138 -15.42 -12.83 4.57
C ALA A 138 -14.60 -11.69 3.96
N PRO A 139 -13.71 -11.96 2.97
CA PRO A 139 -12.93 -10.92 2.34
C PRO A 139 -13.82 -9.85 1.73
N TYR A 140 -13.34 -8.60 1.67
CA TYR A 140 -13.83 -7.68 0.65
C TYR A 140 -13.51 -8.28 -0.72
N ARG A 141 -14.56 -8.53 -1.52
CA ARG A 141 -14.46 -9.17 -2.83
C ARG A 141 -14.79 -8.20 -3.95
N ALA A 142 -14.39 -8.54 -5.17
CA ALA A 142 -14.81 -7.88 -6.39
C ALA A 142 -14.57 -6.36 -6.34
N ILE A 143 -13.34 -5.98 -6.05
CA ILE A 143 -12.90 -4.58 -6.06
C ILE A 143 -12.21 -4.30 -7.37
N ARG A 144 -12.71 -3.33 -8.13
CA ARG A 144 -12.16 -2.94 -9.43
C ARG A 144 -11.72 -1.49 -9.38
N ILE A 145 -10.53 -1.20 -9.86
CA ILE A 145 -10.00 0.17 -9.97
C ILE A 145 -9.40 0.34 -11.35
N GLY A 146 -9.75 1.41 -12.04
CA GLY A 146 -9.20 1.64 -13.36
C GLY A 146 -9.26 3.05 -13.90
N ASN A 147 -8.71 3.20 -15.11
CA ASN A 147 -8.81 4.39 -15.95
C ASN A 147 -8.22 5.67 -15.34
N GLY A 148 -6.96 5.68 -14.93
CA GLY A 148 -6.31 6.89 -14.38
C GLY A 148 -4.87 6.68 -13.93
N SER A 149 -4.35 7.58 -13.10
CA SER A 149 -2.98 7.49 -12.59
C SER A 149 -2.88 7.60 -11.07
N ILE A 150 -1.98 6.83 -10.47
CA ILE A 150 -1.70 6.85 -9.03
C ILE A 150 -0.19 6.94 -8.84
N THR A 151 0.27 8.00 -8.19
CA THR A 151 1.68 8.24 -7.91
C THR A 151 1.90 8.45 -6.41
N THR A 152 2.86 7.73 -5.85
CA THR A 152 3.30 7.85 -4.46
C THR A 152 4.81 8.08 -4.42
N SER A 153 5.34 8.69 -3.37
CA SER A 153 6.79 8.81 -3.22
C SER A 153 7.38 7.50 -2.68
N LYS A 154 7.16 7.21 -1.40
CA LYS A 154 7.79 6.07 -0.71
C LYS A 154 6.89 4.85 -0.50
N GLN A 155 5.59 5.05 -0.28
CA GLN A 155 4.66 3.94 -0.05
C GLN A 155 4.18 3.36 -1.38
N ALA A 156 3.57 2.17 -1.34
CA ALA A 156 2.91 1.59 -2.49
C ALA A 156 1.78 2.49 -3.02
N SER A 157 1.69 2.57 -4.36
CA SER A 157 0.58 3.24 -5.03
C SER A 157 -0.72 2.47 -4.82
N VAL A 158 -0.65 1.15 -4.82
CA VAL A 158 -1.78 0.27 -4.51
C VAL A 158 -1.37 -0.75 -3.47
N PHE A 159 -2.13 -0.80 -2.37
CA PHE A 159 -2.04 -1.82 -1.36
C PHE A 159 -3.41 -2.45 -1.14
N MET A 160 -3.56 -3.72 -1.51
CA MET A 160 -4.83 -4.46 -1.41
C MET A 160 -4.58 -5.85 -0.83
N VAL A 161 -4.73 -5.98 0.48
CA VAL A 161 -4.36 -7.20 1.21
C VAL A 161 -5.53 -7.70 2.05
N HIS A 162 -5.86 -8.97 1.88
CA HIS A 162 -6.71 -9.72 2.81
C HIS A 162 -5.85 -10.59 3.73
N ALA A 163 -5.73 -10.19 4.99
CA ALA A 163 -5.04 -10.95 6.03
C ALA A 163 -6.02 -11.95 6.66
N GLY A 164 -6.26 -13.07 5.95
CA GLY A 164 -7.31 -14.04 6.31
C GLY A 164 -7.09 -14.85 7.60
N ASN A 165 -5.92 -14.76 8.24
CA ASN A 165 -5.62 -15.33 9.55
C ASN A 165 -4.36 -14.68 10.16
N GLU A 166 -4.08 -15.00 11.43
CA GLU A 166 -2.92 -14.52 12.20
C GLU A 166 -1.56 -14.88 11.57
N LYS A 167 -1.51 -16.00 10.81
CA LYS A 167 -0.32 -16.46 10.09
C LYS A 167 -0.10 -15.70 8.76
N ASN A 168 -1.14 -15.06 8.23
CA ASN A 168 -1.16 -14.27 7.00
C ASN A 168 -0.90 -12.76 7.22
N VAL A 169 -0.51 -12.37 8.43
CA VAL A 169 -0.20 -10.97 8.84
C VAL A 169 1.16 -10.49 8.30
N ARG A 170 1.77 -11.27 7.39
CA ARG A 170 3.13 -11.11 6.83
C ARG A 170 3.47 -9.69 6.37
N PHE A 171 2.50 -8.95 5.85
CA PHE A 171 2.70 -7.58 5.35
C PHE A 171 2.47 -6.49 6.41
N TYR A 172 1.73 -6.77 7.48
CA TYR A 172 1.46 -5.79 8.53
C TYR A 172 2.75 -5.40 9.26
N HIS A 173 3.63 -6.37 9.57
CA HIS A 173 4.90 -6.09 10.26
C HIS A 173 5.92 -5.35 9.37
N LYS A 174 6.05 -5.75 8.09
CA LYS A 174 6.91 -5.04 7.12
C LYS A 174 6.41 -3.61 6.84
N MET A 175 5.10 -3.40 6.90
CA MET A 175 4.44 -2.11 6.71
C MET A 175 4.64 -1.13 7.88
N LEU A 176 4.70 -1.60 9.13
CA LEU A 176 4.82 -0.72 10.30
C LEU A 176 6.23 -0.14 10.54
N GLY A 177 7.24 -0.54 9.75
CA GLY A 177 8.62 -0.11 9.97
C GLY A 177 9.18 -0.52 11.34
N VAL A 178 8.53 -1.47 12.00
CA VAL A 178 9.05 -2.08 13.23
C VAL A 178 10.26 -2.91 12.79
N ASP A 179 11.43 -2.55 13.31
CA ASP A 179 12.70 -3.19 13.01
C ASP A 179 12.63 -4.66 13.44
N VAL A 180 12.27 -5.54 12.50
CA VAL A 180 12.12 -7.00 12.70
C VAL A 180 13.51 -7.66 12.79
N ARG A 181 14.49 -7.00 13.42
CA ARG A 181 15.82 -7.58 13.66
C ARG A 181 15.79 -8.71 14.69
N SER A 182 14.77 -8.76 15.55
CA SER A 182 14.58 -9.85 16.53
C SER A 182 13.56 -10.90 16.10
N SER A 183 12.78 -10.67 15.04
CA SER A 183 11.98 -11.71 14.40
C SER A 183 12.66 -12.09 13.09
N ALA A 184 13.85 -12.67 13.22
CA ALA A 184 14.48 -13.52 12.20
C ALA A 184 13.64 -14.79 11.89
N GLY A 185 12.31 -14.68 11.89
CA GLY A 185 11.53 -15.44 10.95
C GLY A 185 11.82 -14.80 9.58
N LYS A 186 12.76 -15.40 8.84
CA LYS A 186 12.63 -15.54 7.38
C LYS A 186 11.13 -15.54 7.08
N LEU A 187 10.62 -14.70 6.16
CA LEU A 187 9.22 -14.74 5.68
C LEU A 187 8.69 -16.17 5.85
N ALA A 188 8.00 -16.42 6.99
CA ALA A 188 7.98 -17.76 7.60
C ALA A 188 7.61 -18.73 6.50
N ASP A 189 8.43 -19.79 6.33
CA ASP A 189 8.21 -20.85 5.35
C ASP A 189 6.76 -21.24 5.45
N TYR A 190 5.97 -20.62 4.58
CA TYR A 190 4.60 -20.96 4.45
C TYR A 190 4.66 -22.35 3.82
N ASP A 191 4.02 -23.31 4.46
CA ASP A 191 4.16 -24.73 4.18
C ASP A 191 3.79 -25.09 2.74
N GLY A 192 3.13 -24.20 2.03
CA GLY A 192 2.65 -24.45 0.68
C GLY A 192 1.16 -24.30 0.55
N ASP A 193 0.42 -24.20 1.65
CA ASP A 193 -1.02 -24.43 1.66
C ASP A 193 -1.82 -23.25 1.06
N ILE A 194 -1.90 -23.23 -0.26
CA ILE A 194 -2.68 -22.24 -1.00
C ILE A 194 -4.18 -22.24 -0.66
N SER A 195 -4.70 -23.24 0.07
CA SER A 195 -6.13 -23.33 0.45
C SER A 195 -6.57 -22.25 1.44
N GLN A 196 -5.61 -21.62 2.15
CA GLN A 196 -5.91 -20.52 3.06
C GLN A 196 -6.32 -19.23 2.34
N TYR A 197 -5.94 -19.07 1.07
CA TYR A 197 -6.26 -17.88 0.30
C TYR A 197 -7.75 -17.86 -0.02
N ARG A 198 -8.41 -16.78 0.39
CA ARG A 198 -9.81 -16.52 0.02
C ARG A 198 -9.88 -15.83 -1.35
N SER A 199 -10.95 -16.11 -2.09
CA SER A 199 -11.23 -15.39 -3.34
C SER A 199 -11.44 -13.92 -3.02
N THR A 200 -10.63 -13.04 -3.63
CA THR A 200 -10.72 -11.58 -3.48
C THR A 200 -11.16 -10.92 -4.78
N GLU A 201 -10.78 -11.46 -5.93
CA GLU A 201 -11.24 -10.97 -7.24
C GLU A 201 -10.97 -9.47 -7.44
N TYR A 202 -9.82 -8.99 -6.96
CA TYR A 202 -9.37 -7.62 -7.17
C TYR A 202 -8.94 -7.43 -8.61
N VAL A 203 -9.29 -6.29 -9.20
CA VAL A 203 -8.95 -5.95 -10.58
C VAL A 203 -8.33 -4.56 -10.63
N LEU A 204 -7.12 -4.47 -11.18
CA LEU A 204 -6.48 -3.23 -11.58
C LEU A 204 -6.42 -3.20 -13.11
N GLU A 205 -7.01 -2.18 -13.74
CA GLU A 205 -7.03 -2.11 -15.20
C GLU A 205 -6.89 -0.70 -15.78
N ASN A 206 -6.14 -0.57 -16.88
CA ASN A 206 -5.95 0.71 -17.58
C ASN A 206 -5.41 1.82 -16.65
N LEU A 207 -4.42 1.49 -15.81
CA LEU A 207 -3.81 2.42 -14.85
C LEU A 207 -2.36 2.76 -15.22
N THR A 208 -1.93 3.97 -14.85
CA THR A 208 -0.50 4.29 -14.70
C THR A 208 -0.17 4.39 -13.21
N LEU A 209 0.74 3.56 -12.73
CA LEU A 209 1.09 3.44 -11.32
C LEU A 209 2.58 3.73 -11.13
N GLU A 210 2.92 4.62 -10.20
CA GLU A 210 4.32 5.02 -9.98
C GLU A 210 4.67 5.18 -8.49
N ALA A 211 5.80 4.59 -8.08
CA ALA A 211 6.41 4.79 -6.76
C ALA A 211 7.94 4.69 -6.82
N ASP A 212 8.67 5.27 -5.85
CA ASP A 212 10.14 5.19 -5.81
C ASP A 212 10.67 3.77 -5.45
N GLY A 213 9.79 2.91 -4.94
CA GLY A 213 10.07 1.54 -4.51
C GLY A 213 8.99 0.59 -4.99
N THR A 214 8.36 -0.16 -4.08
CA THR A 214 7.21 -1.01 -4.41
C THR A 214 6.01 -0.17 -4.84
N VAL A 215 5.38 -0.55 -5.95
CA VAL A 215 4.22 0.12 -6.54
C VAL A 215 2.93 -0.60 -6.16
N ILE A 216 2.93 -1.94 -6.28
CA ILE A 216 1.76 -2.78 -6.01
C ILE A 216 2.11 -3.83 -4.97
N ILE A 217 1.30 -3.90 -3.92
CA ILE A 217 1.23 -5.05 -3.01
C ILE A 217 -0.20 -5.56 -3.04
N MET A 218 -0.36 -6.83 -3.44
CA MET A 218 -1.68 -7.44 -3.54
C MET A 218 -1.68 -8.87 -3.02
N GLN A 219 -2.65 -9.20 -2.18
CA GLN A 219 -2.80 -10.52 -1.59
C GLN A 219 -4.24 -11.02 -1.70
N GLY A 220 -4.39 -12.25 -2.19
CA GLY A 220 -5.68 -12.93 -2.30
C GLY A 220 -5.73 -13.83 -3.54
N LYS A 221 -6.84 -14.56 -3.70
CA LYS A 221 -7.02 -15.47 -4.84
C LYS A 221 -7.80 -14.80 -5.97
N SER A 222 -7.45 -15.17 -7.21
CA SER A 222 -8.19 -14.78 -8.43
C SER A 222 -8.15 -13.29 -8.74
N ASN A 223 -7.03 -12.62 -8.44
CA ASN A 223 -6.84 -11.21 -8.79
C ASN A 223 -6.34 -11.04 -10.23
N VAL A 224 -6.65 -9.89 -10.82
CA VAL A 224 -6.31 -9.53 -12.19
C VAL A 224 -5.61 -8.16 -12.22
N ILE A 225 -4.48 -8.08 -12.91
CA ILE A 225 -3.80 -6.82 -13.22
C ILE A 225 -3.58 -6.80 -14.73
N ARG A 226 -4.17 -5.83 -15.42
CA ARG A 226 -4.09 -5.77 -16.88
C ARG A 226 -4.03 -4.39 -17.48
N ASN A 227 -3.35 -4.26 -18.62
CA ASN A 227 -3.25 -3.01 -19.36
C ASN A 227 -2.72 -1.84 -18.49
N CYS A 228 -1.87 -2.14 -17.51
CA CYS A 228 -1.29 -1.15 -16.62
C CYS A 228 0.14 -0.81 -17.04
N LYS A 229 0.51 0.45 -16.86
CA LYS A 229 1.91 0.90 -16.85
C LYS A 229 2.37 1.07 -15.40
N ILE A 230 3.42 0.36 -15.01
CA ILE A 230 3.88 0.25 -13.63
C ILE A 230 5.35 0.69 -13.59
N ILE A 231 5.64 1.72 -12.81
CA ILE A 231 6.97 2.33 -12.75
C ILE A 231 7.44 2.32 -11.30
N GLY A 232 8.42 1.49 -10.99
CA GLY A 232 8.80 1.19 -9.61
C GLY A 232 10.30 1.07 -9.41
N GLY A 233 10.71 1.07 -8.14
CA GLY A 233 12.04 0.63 -7.71
C GLY A 233 12.06 -0.85 -7.33
N ASN A 234 13.02 -1.25 -6.51
CA ASN A 234 13.23 -2.66 -6.15
C ASN A 234 11.95 -3.29 -5.53
N GLY A 235 11.51 -4.43 -6.09
CA GLY A 235 10.27 -5.08 -5.70
C GLY A 235 9.04 -4.30 -6.18
N ALA A 236 9.03 -3.88 -7.45
CA ALA A 236 8.01 -2.99 -8.01
C ALA A 236 6.59 -3.57 -7.87
N VAL A 237 6.43 -4.87 -8.10
CA VAL A 237 5.14 -5.57 -7.98
C VAL A 237 5.31 -6.82 -7.13
N ASN A 238 4.56 -6.92 -6.03
CA ASN A 238 4.58 -8.07 -5.14
C ASN A 238 3.16 -8.67 -5.04
N LEU A 239 2.97 -9.87 -5.56
CA LEU A 239 1.66 -10.53 -5.61
C LEU A 239 1.69 -11.86 -4.85
N TYR A 240 0.63 -12.10 -4.08
CA TYR A 240 0.51 -13.25 -3.19
C TYR A 240 -0.83 -13.95 -3.37
N GLY A 241 -0.79 -15.25 -3.63
CA GLY A 241 -1.97 -16.11 -3.74
C GLY A 241 -2.23 -16.62 -5.16
N PRO A 242 -3.07 -17.67 -5.29
CA PRO A 242 -3.16 -18.45 -6.52
C PRO A 242 -4.16 -17.89 -7.54
N ASN A 243 -4.10 -18.43 -8.76
CA ASN A 243 -4.98 -18.12 -9.89
C ASN A 243 -4.97 -16.64 -10.30
N LEU A 244 -3.80 -15.99 -10.23
CA LEU A 244 -3.63 -14.60 -10.66
C LEU A 244 -3.59 -14.51 -12.18
N VAL A 245 -4.07 -13.40 -12.73
CA VAL A 245 -3.86 -13.04 -14.13
C VAL A 245 -3.12 -11.71 -14.19
N PHE A 246 -1.88 -11.73 -14.68
CA PHE A 246 -1.06 -10.56 -14.90
C PHE A 246 -0.77 -10.43 -16.40
N GLU A 247 -1.52 -9.59 -17.10
CA GLU A 247 -1.48 -9.57 -18.56
C GLU A 247 -1.44 -8.20 -19.22
N ASN A 248 -0.74 -8.09 -20.35
CA ASN A 248 -0.68 -6.87 -21.16
C ASN A 248 -0.19 -5.64 -20.37
N ASN A 249 0.64 -5.83 -19.34
CA ASN A 249 1.20 -4.73 -18.55
C ASN A 249 2.58 -4.34 -19.05
N GLU A 250 2.96 -3.08 -18.82
CA GLU A 250 4.33 -2.61 -18.92
C GLU A 250 4.89 -2.38 -17.51
N ILE A 251 5.99 -3.04 -17.16
CA ILE A 251 6.77 -2.75 -15.94
C ILE A 251 8.07 -2.05 -16.34
N ILE A 252 8.34 -0.90 -15.74
CA ILE A 252 9.62 -0.21 -15.81
C ILE A 252 10.23 -0.25 -14.40
N LEU A 253 11.20 -1.14 -14.21
CA LEU A 253 11.97 -1.25 -12.97
C LEU A 253 13.16 -0.29 -13.02
N ARG A 254 13.15 0.73 -12.16
CA ARG A 254 14.29 1.62 -11.91
C ARG A 254 15.17 1.00 -10.83
N ALA A 255 16.06 0.10 -11.23
CA ALA A 255 16.90 -0.68 -10.33
C ALA A 255 17.91 0.21 -9.58
N LYS A 256 17.96 0.09 -8.25
CA LYS A 256 18.93 0.72 -7.36
C LYS A 256 19.94 -0.30 -6.85
N ASP A 257 21.13 0.15 -6.45
CA ASP A 257 22.20 -0.74 -5.94
C ASP A 257 21.70 -1.63 -4.79
N GLN A 258 22.08 -2.91 -4.82
CA GLN A 258 21.73 -3.90 -3.80
C GLN A 258 22.12 -3.45 -2.37
N LYS A 259 23.25 -2.74 -2.21
CA LYS A 259 23.69 -2.14 -0.94
C LYS A 259 22.78 -1.01 -0.44
N GLU A 260 22.12 -0.30 -1.35
CA GLU A 260 21.13 0.74 -1.01
C GLU A 260 19.74 0.13 -0.75
N ALA A 261 19.54 -1.13 -1.14
CA ALA A 261 18.26 -1.84 -1.08
C ALA A 261 18.19 -2.97 -0.04
N GLY A 262 19.18 -3.10 0.83
CA GLY A 262 19.15 -4.06 1.94
C GLY A 262 19.54 -5.49 1.57
N ASP A 263 20.49 -5.64 0.64
CA ASP A 263 21.11 -6.91 0.22
C ASP A 263 20.20 -7.88 -0.57
N GLU A 264 18.97 -7.51 -0.92
CA GLU A 264 18.11 -8.27 -1.85
C GLU A 264 18.23 -7.74 -3.30
N PRO A 265 18.23 -8.62 -4.31
CA PRO A 265 18.30 -8.20 -5.72
C PRO A 265 17.07 -7.36 -6.11
N PRO A 266 17.21 -6.37 -7.02
CA PRO A 266 16.06 -5.66 -7.58
C PRO A 266 15.14 -6.61 -8.35
N VAL A 267 13.88 -6.76 -7.92
CA VAL A 267 12.88 -7.60 -8.60
C VAL A 267 11.80 -6.75 -9.26
N ALA A 268 11.48 -7.01 -10.53
CA ALA A 268 10.38 -6.32 -11.21
C ALA A 268 9.01 -6.90 -10.81
N LEU A 269 8.86 -8.22 -10.87
CA LEU A 269 7.64 -8.95 -10.48
C LEU A 269 7.97 -10.10 -9.53
N TYR A 270 7.52 -10.01 -8.28
CA TYR A 270 7.62 -11.07 -7.29
C TYR A 270 6.27 -11.78 -7.13
N LEU A 271 6.29 -13.10 -7.26
CA LEU A 271 5.13 -13.98 -7.11
C LEU A 271 5.39 -14.99 -6.00
N GLU A 272 4.48 -15.06 -5.04
CA GLU A 272 4.50 -16.10 -4.02
C GLU A 272 3.13 -16.74 -3.83
N ASP A 273 3.13 -18.05 -3.59
CA ASP A 273 1.91 -18.87 -3.50
C ASP A 273 1.02 -18.74 -4.76
N ALA A 274 1.64 -18.40 -5.90
CA ALA A 274 0.95 -18.01 -7.13
C ALA A 274 0.54 -19.21 -7.98
N ALA A 275 0.15 -20.32 -7.34
CA ALA A 275 -0.22 -21.55 -8.04
C ALA A 275 -1.25 -21.30 -9.15
N ASP A 276 -1.04 -21.93 -10.31
CA ASP A 276 -1.96 -21.89 -11.45
C ASP A 276 -2.19 -20.47 -12.02
N SER A 277 -1.27 -19.54 -11.74
CA SER A 277 -1.35 -18.16 -12.25
C SER A 277 -0.81 -18.03 -13.67
N VAL A 278 -1.26 -16.98 -14.36
CA VAL A 278 -0.85 -16.66 -15.73
C VAL A 278 -0.20 -15.29 -15.77
N VAL A 279 1.02 -15.23 -16.31
CA VAL A 279 1.75 -13.99 -16.60
C VAL A 279 2.01 -13.95 -18.10
N ARG A 280 1.27 -13.11 -18.82
CA ARG A 280 1.34 -13.11 -20.28
C ARG A 280 1.35 -11.76 -20.97
N ASN A 281 2.01 -11.70 -22.12
CA ASN A 281 2.04 -10.52 -22.99
C ASN A 281 2.50 -9.24 -22.28
N ASN A 282 3.31 -9.36 -21.22
CA ASN A 282 3.84 -8.21 -20.50
C ASN A 282 5.14 -7.74 -21.13
N ARG A 283 5.41 -6.44 -21.01
CA ARG A 283 6.69 -5.83 -21.31
C ARG A 283 7.39 -5.48 -19.99
N ILE A 284 8.56 -6.02 -19.73
CA ILE A 284 9.37 -5.70 -18.55
C ILE A 284 10.65 -5.05 -19.03
N VAL A 285 10.93 -3.84 -18.55
CA VAL A 285 12.18 -3.11 -18.80
C VAL A 285 12.85 -2.84 -17.47
N ILE A 286 14.10 -3.26 -17.36
CA ILE A 286 14.95 -2.97 -16.22
C ILE A 286 15.95 -1.91 -16.65
N GLU A 287 15.84 -0.74 -16.02
CA GLU A 287 16.68 0.43 -16.27
C GLU A 287 17.54 0.73 -15.03
N GLY A 288 18.66 1.43 -15.22
CA GLY A 288 19.59 1.77 -14.15
C GLY A 288 20.68 0.72 -13.96
N ARG A 289 21.08 0.44 -12.71
CA ARG A 289 22.13 -0.55 -12.40
C ARG A 289 21.51 -1.95 -12.37
N ALA A 290 21.36 -2.53 -13.56
CA ALA A 290 20.64 -3.78 -13.81
C ALA A 290 21.38 -5.06 -13.38
N THR A 291 22.66 -4.99 -13.01
CA THR A 291 23.44 -6.18 -12.64
C THR A 291 22.83 -6.88 -11.43
N GLY A 292 22.43 -8.15 -11.61
CA GLY A 292 21.76 -8.94 -10.57
C GLY A 292 20.28 -8.64 -10.40
N SER A 293 19.66 -7.80 -11.25
CA SER A 293 18.22 -7.60 -11.26
C SER A 293 17.49 -8.80 -11.83
N GLU A 294 16.32 -9.09 -11.27
CA GLU A 294 15.50 -10.26 -11.60
C GLU A 294 14.15 -9.78 -12.18
N ALA A 295 13.79 -10.30 -13.37
CA ALA A 295 12.56 -9.89 -14.02
C ALA A 295 11.32 -10.47 -13.32
N ILE A 296 11.25 -11.78 -13.19
CA ILE A 296 10.13 -12.49 -12.54
C ILE A 296 10.70 -13.47 -11.52
N VAL A 297 10.26 -13.38 -10.27
CA VAL A 297 10.75 -14.26 -9.19
C VAL A 297 9.58 -15.02 -8.61
N LEU A 298 9.76 -16.32 -8.44
CA LEU A 298 8.71 -17.23 -7.98
C LEU A 298 9.16 -17.96 -6.71
N LYS A 299 8.28 -17.97 -5.71
CA LYS A 299 8.41 -18.79 -4.50
C LYS A 299 7.12 -19.55 -4.25
N ASN A 300 7.20 -20.83 -3.90
CA ASN A 300 6.04 -21.68 -3.66
C ASN A 300 4.93 -21.58 -4.73
N SER A 301 5.32 -21.42 -6.00
CA SER A 301 4.40 -21.06 -7.09
C SER A 301 4.42 -22.14 -8.16
N ARG A 302 3.56 -23.15 -7.99
CA ARG A 302 3.47 -24.28 -8.92
C ARG A 302 2.65 -23.93 -10.16
N ASN A 303 2.98 -24.56 -11.30
CA ASN A 303 2.18 -24.51 -12.52
C ASN A 303 1.88 -23.08 -13.02
N VAL A 304 2.84 -22.16 -12.89
CA VAL A 304 2.68 -20.79 -13.40
C VAL A 304 2.94 -20.77 -14.90
N THR A 305 2.04 -20.18 -15.67
CA THR A 305 2.22 -19.99 -17.12
C THR A 305 2.91 -18.66 -17.39
N LEU A 306 4.06 -18.69 -18.06
CA LEU A 306 4.75 -17.49 -18.56
C LEU A 306 4.71 -17.49 -20.09
N GLU A 307 3.92 -16.61 -20.70
CA GLU A 307 3.68 -16.63 -22.15
C GLU A 307 3.79 -15.26 -22.83
N GLY A 308 4.52 -15.14 -23.94
CA GLY A 308 4.49 -13.92 -24.76
C GLY A 308 5.11 -12.69 -24.10
N ASN A 309 5.85 -12.84 -23.00
CA ASN A 309 6.45 -11.69 -22.32
C ASN A 309 7.71 -11.22 -23.05
N THR A 310 7.92 -9.91 -23.12
CA THR A 310 9.16 -9.29 -23.61
C THR A 310 9.91 -8.68 -22.43
N ILE A 311 11.15 -9.10 -22.21
CA ILE A 311 11.95 -8.71 -21.06
C ILE A 311 13.26 -8.09 -21.56
N THR A 312 13.62 -6.94 -21.01
CA THR A 312 14.85 -6.22 -21.35
C THR A 312 15.62 -5.86 -20.09
N GLY A 313 16.91 -6.17 -20.05
CA GLY A 313 17.80 -5.81 -18.93
C GLY A 313 17.85 -6.81 -17.76
N ALA A 314 17.45 -8.07 -17.97
CA ALA A 314 17.69 -9.19 -17.06
C ALA A 314 18.46 -10.32 -17.76
N GLU A 315 19.22 -11.10 -16.99
CA GLU A 315 19.95 -12.28 -17.49
C GLU A 315 18.98 -13.43 -17.83
N GLU A 316 17.94 -13.59 -17.02
CA GLU A 316 16.95 -14.64 -17.16
C GLU A 316 15.53 -14.06 -17.10
N ALA A 317 14.59 -14.72 -17.79
CA ALA A 317 13.19 -14.32 -17.78
C ALA A 317 12.55 -14.48 -16.40
N TYR A 318 12.96 -15.53 -15.67
CA TYR A 318 12.44 -15.83 -14.34
C TYR A 318 13.45 -16.58 -13.48
N LYS A 319 13.27 -16.53 -12.16
CA LYS A 319 14.01 -17.30 -11.16
C LYS A 319 13.07 -18.03 -10.21
N LEU A 320 13.39 -19.27 -9.89
CA LEU A 320 12.68 -20.07 -8.88
C LEU A 320 13.48 -20.05 -7.57
N LEU A 321 12.81 -19.77 -6.45
CA LEU A 321 13.44 -19.74 -5.12
C LEU A 321 13.31 -21.05 -4.35
N ASP A 322 12.52 -22.01 -4.84
CA ASP A 322 12.32 -23.31 -4.22
C ASP A 322 11.91 -24.39 -5.24
N ASP A 323 12.03 -25.66 -4.84
CA ASP A 323 11.67 -26.83 -5.66
C ASP A 323 10.14 -27.05 -5.76
N ARG A 324 9.34 -26.25 -5.05
CA ARG A 324 7.87 -26.28 -5.12
C ARG A 324 7.35 -25.42 -6.28
N SER A 325 8.16 -24.49 -6.75
CA SER A 325 7.83 -23.62 -7.85
C SER A 325 8.05 -24.31 -9.20
N SER A 326 7.15 -24.08 -10.14
CA SER A 326 7.27 -24.63 -11.49
C SER A 326 6.62 -23.72 -12.51
N VAL A 327 7.25 -23.60 -13.68
CA VAL A 327 6.84 -22.72 -14.76
C VAL A 327 6.58 -23.51 -16.04
N ARG A 328 5.47 -23.20 -16.71
CA ARG A 328 5.22 -23.53 -18.12
C ARG A 328 5.53 -22.30 -18.95
N ALA A 329 6.73 -22.24 -19.50
CA ALA A 329 7.16 -21.13 -20.34
C ALA A 329 6.89 -21.42 -21.82
N ALA A 330 6.24 -20.49 -22.51
CA ALA A 330 6.05 -20.54 -23.96
C ALA A 330 6.32 -19.17 -24.58
N VAL A 331 7.23 -19.09 -25.55
CA VAL A 331 7.46 -17.89 -26.37
C VAL A 331 7.70 -16.61 -25.52
N ASN A 332 8.77 -16.57 -24.73
CA ASN A 332 9.22 -15.33 -24.07
C ASN A 332 10.46 -14.78 -24.79
N ILE A 333 10.51 -13.47 -24.98
CA ILE A 333 11.58 -12.79 -25.73
C ILE A 333 12.45 -12.02 -24.73
N MET A 334 13.74 -12.36 -24.67
CA MET A 334 14.75 -11.61 -23.94
C MET A 334 15.48 -10.65 -24.90
N ARG A 335 15.75 -9.42 -24.45
CA ARG A 335 16.48 -8.38 -25.20
C ARG A 335 17.50 -7.67 -24.33
#